data_AF-A0A7X3LE71-F1
#
_entry.id   AF-A0A7X3LE71-F1
#
_cell.length_a   1.000
_cell.length_b   1.000
_cell.length_c   1.000
_cell.angle_alpha   90.00
_cell.angle_beta   90.00
_cell.angle_gamma   90.00
#
_symmetry.space_group_name_H-M   'P 1'
#
loop_
_entity.id
_entity.type
_entity.pdbx_description
1 polymer ?
#
loop_
_entity_poly.entity_id
_entity_poly.type
_entity_poly.pdbx_seq_one_letter_code
_entity_poly.pdbx_strand_id
1 'polypeptide(L)' 'MQVEAQEFHDTPSETIRDRQACTSDVMNLCRAFIPNRTAITNCLVENIDHLSPACRTVIASRR' A
#
# COMPACT_ATOMS: atom_id res chain seq x y z
N MET A 1 -4.13 8.66 -37.94
CA MET A 1 -3.65 9.89 -37.25
C MET A 1 -4.52 10.04 -36.01
N GLN A 2 -3.95 9.69 -34.84
CA GLN A 2 -4.45 9.92 -33.48
C GLN A 2 -5.74 9.19 -33.08
N VAL A 3 -5.63 8.23 -32.15
CA VAL A 3 -6.09 8.41 -30.76
C VAL A 3 -5.33 7.43 -29.86
N GLU A 4 -4.35 7.99 -29.16
CA GLU A 4 -3.88 7.71 -27.80
C GLU A 4 -3.87 6.23 -27.33
N ALA A 5 -2.66 5.74 -27.04
CA ALA A 5 -2.47 4.62 -26.12
C ALA A 5 -3.29 4.95 -24.88
N GLN A 6 -4.39 4.24 -24.68
CA GLN A 6 -5.12 4.26 -23.43
C GLN A 6 -4.16 3.66 -22.40
N GLU A 7 -3.31 4.53 -21.85
CA GLU A 7 -2.72 4.37 -20.54
C GLU A 7 -3.92 4.06 -19.67
N PHE A 8 -4.07 2.76 -19.36
CA PHE A 8 -5.03 2.29 -18.40
C PHE A 8 -4.95 3.28 -17.25
N HIS A 9 -6.05 3.98 -17.02
CA HIS A 9 -6.24 4.74 -15.81
C HIS A 9 -6.35 3.73 -14.64
N ASP A 10 -5.27 2.98 -14.40
CA ASP A 10 -4.93 2.46 -13.09
C ASP A 10 -4.50 3.69 -12.31
N THR A 11 -5.49 4.29 -11.68
CA THR A 11 -5.32 5.40 -10.75
C THR A 11 -4.19 5.00 -9.79
N PRO A 12 -3.06 5.73 -9.71
CA PRO A 12 -1.85 5.28 -9.03
C PRO A 12 -2.01 5.37 -7.52
N SER A 13 -2.84 4.50 -6.94
CA SER A 13 -3.03 4.45 -5.49
C SER A 13 -2.27 3.28 -4.86
N GLU A 14 -1.85 2.25 -5.61
CA GLU A 14 -0.84 1.27 -5.15
C GLU A 14 0.03 0.81 -6.32
N THR A 15 1.14 1.48 -6.56
CA THR A 15 2.18 0.93 -7.41
C THR A 15 2.74 -0.36 -6.77
N ILE A 16 3.35 -1.24 -7.57
CA ILE A 16 4.10 -2.40 -7.04
C ILE A 16 5.10 -1.94 -5.96
N ARG A 17 5.67 -0.74 -6.15
CA ARG A 17 6.60 -0.11 -5.21
C ARG A 17 5.93 0.26 -3.89
N ASP A 18 4.71 0.79 -3.91
CA ASP A 18 3.95 1.11 -2.69
C ASP A 18 3.64 -0.14 -1.88
N ARG A 19 3.25 -1.22 -2.57
CA ARG A 19 3.00 -2.51 -1.93
C ARG A 19 4.28 -3.12 -1.36
N GLN A 20 5.39 -3.00 -2.09
CA GLN A 20 6.72 -3.43 -1.60
C GLN A 20 7.17 -2.61 -0.40
N ALA A 21 6.89 -1.30 -0.37
CA ALA A 21 7.21 -0.42 0.75
C ALA A 21 6.55 -0.91 2.04
N CYS A 22 5.28 -1.36 1.97
CA CYS A 22 4.56 -1.90 3.11
C CYS A 22 4.82 -3.39 3.38
N THR A 23 5.43 -4.14 2.45
CA THR A 23 5.57 -5.60 2.61
C THR A 23 6.38 -5.99 3.84
N SER A 24 7.47 -5.25 4.12
CA SER A 24 8.29 -5.51 5.32
C SER A 24 7.51 -5.23 6.60
N ASP A 25 6.76 -4.11 6.65
CA ASP A 25 5.95 -3.76 7.83
C ASP A 25 4.82 -4.76 8.05
N VAL A 26 4.18 -5.23 6.97
CA VAL A 26 3.15 -6.27 7.04
C VAL A 26 3.72 -7.57 7.60
N MET A 27 4.91 -7.99 7.18
CA MET A 27 5.53 -9.23 7.66
C MET A 27 6.02 -9.14 9.11
N ASN A 28 6.41 -7.95 9.58
CA ASN A 28 6.88 -7.76 10.95
C ASN A 28 5.73 -7.50 11.94
N LEU A 29 4.76 -6.65 11.57
CA LEU A 29 3.69 -6.18 12.44
C LEU A 29 2.37 -6.92 12.19
N CYS A 30 1.99 -7.08 10.92
CA CYS A 30 0.64 -7.53 10.54
C CYS A 30 0.57 -8.97 10.02
N ARG A 31 1.62 -9.79 10.25
CA ARG A 31 1.72 -11.15 9.68
C ARG A 31 0.58 -12.07 10.09
N ALA A 32 0.02 -11.85 11.28
CA ALA A 32 -1.12 -12.61 11.81
C ALA A 32 -2.40 -12.42 10.98
N PHE A 33 -2.47 -11.34 10.19
CA PHE A 33 -3.61 -11.01 9.36
C PHE A 33 -3.45 -11.49 7.91
N ILE A 34 -2.29 -12.04 7.52
CA ILE A 34 -2.10 -12.62 6.18
C ILE A 34 -2.97 -13.89 6.04
N PRO A 35 -3.72 -14.06 4.93
CA PRO A 35 -3.74 -13.26 3.70
C PRO A 35 -4.87 -12.20 3.62
N ASN A 36 -5.55 -11.88 4.73
CA ASN A 36 -6.66 -10.93 4.76
C ASN A 36 -6.18 -9.48 4.56
N ARG A 37 -6.32 -8.97 3.33
CA ARG A 37 -5.93 -7.60 2.96
C ARG A 37 -6.61 -6.53 3.82
N THR A 38 -7.90 -6.65 4.09
CA THR A 38 -8.64 -5.64 4.87
C THR A 38 -8.10 -5.55 6.30
N ALA A 39 -7.86 -6.70 6.93
CA ALA A 39 -7.27 -6.75 8.26
C ALA A 39 -5.82 -6.23 8.28
N ILE A 40 -5.04 -6.50 7.22
CA ILE A 40 -3.70 -5.94 7.04
C ILE A 40 -3.76 -4.41 6.93
N THR A 41 -4.64 -3.85 6.09
CA THR A 41 -4.77 -2.40 5.96
C THR A 41 -5.14 -1.74 7.28
N ASN A 42 -6.09 -2.29 8.02
CA ASN A 42 -6.45 -1.80 9.35
C ASN A 42 -5.24 -1.86 10.30
N CYS A 43 -4.54 -2.99 10.36
CA CYS A 43 -3.35 -3.14 11.18
C CYS A 43 -2.27 -2.11 10.82
N LEU A 44 -2.04 -1.82 9.53
CA LEU A 44 -1.10 -0.79 9.09
C LEU A 44 -1.55 0.62 9.53
N VAL A 45 -2.85 0.94 9.43
CA VAL A 45 -3.39 2.24 9.88
C VAL A 45 -3.28 2.40 11.39
N GLU A 46 -3.54 1.34 12.17
CA GLU A 46 -3.39 1.35 13.62
C GLU A 46 -1.93 1.48 14.06
N ASN A 47 -1.01 0.90 13.28
CA ASN A 47 0.42 0.92 13.56
C ASN A 47 1.17 2.01 12.75
N ILE A 48 0.49 3.06 12.29
CA ILE A 48 1.07 4.06 11.37
C ILE A 48 2.35 4.74 11.89
N ASP A 49 2.52 4.82 13.21
CA ASP A 49 3.71 5.36 13.87
C ASP A 49 4.90 4.37 13.86
N HIS A 50 4.61 3.07 13.82
CA HIS A 50 5.59 1.99 13.75
C HIS A 50 5.95 1.56 12.32
N LEU A 51 5.27 2.11 11.31
CA LEU A 51 5.56 1.81 9.92
C LEU A 51 6.88 2.44 9.47
N SER A 52 7.52 1.78 8.50
CA SER A 52 8.60 2.35 7.74
C SER A 52 8.15 3.65 7.05
N PRO A 53 9.03 4.66 6.90
CA PRO A 53 8.66 5.96 6.34
C PRO A 53 8.05 5.86 4.94
N ALA A 54 8.50 4.91 4.13
CA ALA A 54 7.94 4.66 2.81
C ALA A 54 6.49 4.15 2.88
N CYS A 55 6.19 3.15 3.71
CA CYS A 55 4.82 2.64 3.87
C CYS A 55 3.90 3.68 4.53
N ARG A 56 4.42 4.44 5.49
CA ARG A 56 3.67 5.54 6.11
C ARG A 56 3.24 6.58 5.08
N THR A 57 4.12 6.96 4.15
CA THR A 57 3.74 7.87 3.04
C THR A 57 2.62 7.27 2.20
N VAL A 58 2.71 5.99 1.83
CA VAL A 58 1.67 5.29 1.06
C VAL A 58 0.31 5.32 1.78
N ILE A 59 0.28 4.97 3.06
CA ILE A 59 -0.93 4.94 3.88
C ILE A 59 -1.47 6.36 4.12
N ALA A 60 -0.60 7.34 4.33
CA ALA A 60 -0.98 8.74 4.50
C ALA A 60 -1.53 9.37 3.21
N SER A 61 -0.99 8.99 2.05
CA SER A 61 -1.47 9.41 0.73
C SER A 61 -2.82 8.78 0.35
N ARG A 62 -3.27 7.76 1.09
CA ARG A 62 -4.53 7.04 0.89
C ARG A 62 -5.65 7.47 1.84
N ARG A 63 -5.41 8.44 2.72
CA ARG A 63 -6.42 8.97 3.63
C ARG A 63 -7.42 9.88 2.94
#